data_AF-A0A517LMW7-F1
#
_entry.id   AF-A0A517LMW7-F1
#
_cell.length_a   1.000
_cell.length_b   1.000
_cell.length_c   1.000
_cell.angle_alpha   90.00
_cell.angle_beta   90.00
_cell.angle_gamma   90.00
#
_symmetry.space_group_name_H-M   'P 1'
#
loop_
_entity.id
_entity.type
_entity.pdbx_description
1 polymer ?
#
loop_
_entity_poly.entity_id
_entity_poly.type
_entity_poly.pdbx_seq_one_letter_code
_entity_poly.pdbx_strand_id
1 'polypeptide(L)'
;MYDLDILNPTSNTIEPTSENPPPYSPGKRQTRPLVYRSLIIWFISSTSLILLLLLFARYGWPGSPDPCTTSKPDNTCWCEAYDSSEIGNPGIRQAVNTWSNLYAIITSFIVMMVVCMDRRKAGNLAYGQNNLLRGSDTYVADLYVFVVLFLGLGSMWFHASLTTWGGILDAISIYAFMAFLLLFSVRRIHPSPTIFWTGYWVSVAFLTIVHAIAQPRFEETSMLLVILTLLVYIVLEAQVWRAGRTQPGNPGFAFWWCAFICGVVAAIFWGLSQTGKVLCDPKSPFQPHGLVWHPLAGVASVFLFFYWRAAEKVMLELGSNS
;
A
#
# COMPACT_ATOMS: atom_id res chain seq x y z
N MET A 1 -51.66 0.37 21.95
CA MET A 1 -51.47 0.58 23.40
C MET A 1 -50.70 -0.65 23.85
N TYR A 2 -49.39 -0.49 24.08
CA TYR A 2 -48.46 -1.61 24.28
C TYR A 2 -48.67 -2.23 25.66
N ASP A 3 -48.83 -3.56 25.67
CA ASP A 3 -48.91 -4.39 26.86
C ASP A 3 -47.48 -4.83 27.25
N LEU A 4 -47.11 -4.60 28.52
CA LEU A 4 -45.72 -4.61 29.03
C LEU A 4 -45.47 -5.79 30.00
N ASP A 5 -46.00 -6.98 29.69
CA ASP A 5 -45.93 -8.16 30.57
C ASP A 5 -45.02 -9.30 30.07
N ILE A 6 -43.87 -8.97 29.48
CA ILE A 6 -42.83 -9.98 29.15
C ILE A 6 -41.47 -9.55 29.72
N LEU A 7 -41.42 -9.31 31.03
CA LEU A 7 -40.18 -9.26 31.81
C LEU A 7 -40.39 -10.01 33.12
N ASN A 8 -40.44 -11.35 33.05
CA ASN A 8 -40.25 -12.21 34.22
C ASN A 8 -39.33 -13.36 33.83
N PRO A 9 -38.02 -13.28 34.12
CA PRO A 9 -37.14 -14.44 34.07
C PRO A 9 -37.43 -15.30 35.30
N THR A 10 -37.83 -16.55 35.07
CA THR A 10 -37.87 -17.60 36.09
C THR A 10 -36.50 -17.74 36.74
N SER A 11 -36.44 -17.54 38.05
CA SER A 11 -35.24 -17.75 38.86
C SER A 11 -34.95 -19.24 39.02
N ASN A 12 -34.24 -19.83 38.06
CA ASN A 12 -33.51 -21.07 38.29
C ASN A 12 -32.21 -20.72 39.01
N THR A 13 -32.18 -20.97 40.32
CA THR A 13 -30.96 -20.97 41.13
C THR A 13 -30.02 -22.07 40.65
N ILE A 14 -29.03 -21.68 39.84
CA ILE A 14 -27.84 -22.49 39.58
C ILE A 14 -26.88 -22.26 40.75
N GLU A 15 -26.56 -23.34 41.48
CA GLU A 15 -25.51 -23.33 42.50
C GLU A 15 -24.17 -22.90 41.88
N PRO A 16 -23.39 -22.02 42.52
CA PRO A 16 -22.07 -21.67 42.05
C PRO A 16 -21.12 -22.84 42.30
N THR A 17 -20.74 -23.56 41.23
CA THR A 17 -19.59 -24.46 41.27
C THR A 17 -18.35 -23.63 41.55
N SER A 18 -17.67 -23.93 42.66
CA SER A 18 -16.45 -23.26 43.11
C SER A 18 -15.23 -23.70 42.30
N GLU A 19 -15.24 -23.50 40.99
CA GLU A 19 -14.03 -23.59 40.19
C GLU A 19 -13.41 -22.20 40.12
N ASN A 20 -12.36 -22.00 40.92
CA ASN A 20 -11.51 -20.82 40.80
C ASN A 20 -11.06 -20.71 39.34
N PRO A 21 -11.28 -19.57 38.66
CA PRO A 21 -10.73 -19.38 37.34
C PRO A 21 -9.21 -19.54 37.42
N PRO A 22 -8.57 -20.19 36.42
CA PRO A 22 -7.14 -20.37 36.43
C PRO A 22 -6.44 -19.01 36.62
N PRO A 23 -5.34 -18.96 37.38
CA PRO A 23 -4.64 -17.72 37.64
C PRO A 23 -4.27 -17.05 36.31
N TYR A 24 -4.74 -15.81 36.14
CA TYR A 24 -4.39 -14.96 35.02
C TYR A 24 -2.87 -14.90 34.89
N SER A 25 -2.30 -15.63 33.94
CA SER A 25 -0.89 -15.52 33.59
C SER A 25 -0.72 -14.11 33.01
N PRO A 26 0.09 -13.22 33.62
CA PRO A 26 0.31 -11.90 33.06
C PRO A 26 0.95 -12.10 31.68
N GLY A 27 0.18 -11.82 30.63
CA GLY A 27 0.66 -11.89 29.26
C GLY A 27 1.96 -11.09 29.15
N LYS A 28 2.96 -11.66 28.48
CA LYS A 28 4.28 -11.03 28.27
C LYS A 28 4.08 -9.58 27.86
N ARG A 29 4.43 -8.65 28.76
CA ARG A 29 4.32 -7.21 28.54
C ARG A 29 5.11 -6.87 27.29
N GLN A 30 4.43 -6.53 26.18
CA GLN A 30 5.08 -6.16 24.93
C GLN A 30 6.06 -5.00 25.20
N THR A 31 7.29 -5.15 24.72
CA THR A 31 8.35 -4.19 24.99
C THR A 31 8.07 -2.87 24.23
N ARG A 32 8.34 -1.73 24.87
CA ARG A 32 8.19 -0.38 24.27
C ARG A 32 8.79 -0.24 22.85
N PRO A 33 9.89 -0.91 22.46
CA PRO A 33 10.44 -0.85 21.10
C PRO A 33 9.47 -1.32 19.99
N LEU A 34 8.62 -2.32 20.25
CA LEU A 34 7.72 -2.86 19.23
C LEU A 34 6.66 -1.82 18.80
N VAL A 35 6.16 -1.03 19.76
CA VAL A 35 5.14 0.00 19.54
C VAL A 35 5.59 1.03 18.51
N TYR A 36 6.86 1.46 18.59
CA TYR A 36 7.40 2.53 17.76
C TYR A 36 8.14 2.05 16.52
N ARG A 37 8.20 0.73 16.26
CA ARG A 37 8.97 0.17 15.15
C ARG A 37 8.55 0.76 13.79
N SER A 38 7.24 0.85 13.52
CA SER A 38 6.74 1.44 12.26
C SER A 38 7.05 2.93 12.16
N LEU A 39 7.02 3.66 13.27
CA LEU A 39 7.39 5.07 13.32
C LEU A 39 8.88 5.24 12.98
N ILE A 40 9.75 4.43 13.57
CA ILE A 40 11.20 4.46 13.31
C ILE A 40 11.47 4.15 11.83
N ILE A 41 10.87 3.09 11.29
CA ILE A 41 11.02 2.72 9.87
C ILE A 41 10.53 3.85 8.97
N TRP A 42 9.32 4.36 9.22
CA TRP A 42 8.76 5.46 8.43
C TRP A 42 9.65 6.71 8.48
N PHE A 43 10.10 7.11 9.67
CA PHE A 43 10.90 8.32 9.86
C PHE A 43 12.26 8.20 9.18
N ILE A 44 12.98 7.08 9.39
CA ILE A 44 14.29 6.84 8.78
C ILE A 44 14.15 6.76 7.26
N SER A 45 13.18 6.01 6.74
CA SER A 45 12.99 5.84 5.29
C SER A 45 12.58 7.15 4.62
N SER A 46 11.61 7.87 5.15
CA SER A 46 11.15 9.14 4.56
C SER A 46 12.24 10.19 4.59
N THR A 47 12.91 10.37 5.73
CA THR A 47 14.00 11.35 5.87
C THR A 47 15.16 11.00 4.94
N SER A 48 15.61 9.74 4.92
CA SER A 48 16.74 9.35 4.08
C SER A 48 16.44 9.51 2.59
N LEU A 49 15.25 9.08 2.14
CA LEU A 49 14.88 9.17 0.72
C LEU A 49 14.68 10.63 0.26
N ILE A 50 14.11 11.50 1.11
CA ILE A 50 13.97 12.92 0.79
C ILE A 50 15.33 13.63 0.81
N LEU A 51 16.18 13.38 1.81
CA LEU A 51 17.52 13.97 1.87
C LEU A 51 18.35 13.58 0.65
N LEU A 52 18.34 12.30 0.26
CA LEU A 52 19.04 11.84 -0.93
C LEU A 52 18.46 12.48 -2.20
N LEU A 53 17.13 12.58 -2.33
CA LEU A 53 16.52 13.30 -3.45
C LEU A 53 16.99 14.75 -3.53
N LEU A 54 17.03 15.47 -2.41
CA LEU A 54 17.48 16.86 -2.37
C LEU A 54 18.96 17.00 -2.73
N LEU A 55 19.80 16.04 -2.34
CA LEU A 55 21.20 15.99 -2.75
C LEU A 55 21.34 15.82 -4.26
N PHE A 56 20.61 14.88 -4.86
CA PHE A 56 20.61 14.67 -6.31
C PHE A 56 20.03 15.88 -7.06
N ALA A 57 18.94 16.45 -6.57
CA ALA A 57 18.40 17.70 -7.13
C ALA A 57 19.42 18.85 -7.05
N ARG A 58 20.28 18.89 -6.03
CA ARG A 58 21.30 19.94 -5.86
C ARG A 58 22.54 19.73 -6.73
N TYR A 59 22.98 18.48 -6.89
CA TYR A 59 24.27 18.13 -7.49
C TYR A 59 24.17 17.49 -8.88
N GLY A 60 22.96 17.11 -9.31
CA GLY A 60 22.70 16.45 -10.57
C GLY A 60 22.28 14.99 -10.41
N TRP A 61 21.71 14.45 -11.48
CA TRP A 61 21.17 13.10 -11.55
C TRP A 61 22.07 12.24 -12.42
N PRO A 62 22.92 11.36 -11.88
CA PRO A 62 23.77 10.52 -12.72
C PRO A 62 22.93 9.57 -13.59
N GLY A 63 23.51 9.06 -14.67
CA GLY A 63 22.88 8.05 -15.52
C GLY A 63 22.33 8.58 -16.84
N SER A 64 21.86 7.66 -17.67
CA SER A 64 21.27 7.96 -18.98
C SER A 64 19.82 8.44 -18.85
N PRO A 65 19.33 9.23 -19.82
CA PRO A 65 17.91 9.49 -19.98
C PRO A 65 17.11 8.20 -20.05
N ASP A 66 15.91 8.19 -19.45
CA ASP A 66 15.00 7.06 -19.58
C ASP A 66 14.58 6.88 -21.05
N PRO A 67 14.44 5.64 -21.57
CA PRO A 67 14.02 5.40 -22.95
C PRO A 67 12.79 6.22 -23.35
N CYS A 68 11.81 6.39 -22.45
CA CYS A 68 10.59 7.15 -22.75
C CYS A 68 10.84 8.60 -23.19
N THR A 69 11.97 9.19 -22.79
CA THR A 69 12.37 10.58 -23.12
C THR A 69 12.99 10.71 -24.51
N THR A 70 13.37 9.58 -25.11
CA THR A 70 14.16 9.54 -26.36
C THR A 70 13.40 8.91 -27.53
N SER A 71 12.27 8.25 -27.28
CA SER A 71 11.60 7.42 -28.28
C SER A 71 10.98 8.16 -29.47
N LYS A 72 10.60 9.45 -29.36
CA LYS A 72 10.07 10.27 -30.47
C LYS A 72 10.27 11.78 -30.26
N PRO A 73 10.32 12.63 -31.31
CA PRO A 73 10.56 14.08 -31.19
C PRO A 73 9.48 14.88 -30.44
N ASP A 74 8.30 14.29 -30.24
CA ASP A 74 7.14 14.82 -29.52
C ASP A 74 6.87 14.11 -28.17
N ASN A 75 7.72 13.14 -27.79
CA ASN A 75 7.50 12.32 -26.61
C ASN A 75 8.00 13.01 -25.33
N THR A 76 7.12 13.74 -24.66
CA THR A 76 7.24 13.88 -23.21
C THR A 76 6.76 12.55 -22.61
N CYS A 77 7.53 11.84 -21.78
CA CYS A 77 7.10 10.54 -21.22
C CYS A 77 5.73 10.60 -20.53
N TRP A 78 5.51 11.74 -19.88
CA TRP A 78 4.29 12.18 -19.25
C TRP A 78 4.05 13.60 -19.71
N CYS A 79 2.80 14.05 -19.65
CA CYS A 79 2.42 15.32 -20.26
C CYS A 79 3.26 16.54 -19.80
N GLU A 80 3.60 16.60 -18.51
CA GLU A 80 4.31 17.76 -17.93
C GLU A 80 5.60 18.08 -18.69
N ALA A 81 5.69 19.31 -19.20
CA ALA A 81 6.83 19.75 -20.00
C ALA A 81 8.13 19.75 -19.18
N TYR A 82 9.23 19.38 -19.84
CA TYR A 82 10.59 19.44 -19.33
C TYR A 82 11.56 19.73 -20.47
N ASP A 83 12.77 20.23 -20.14
CA ASP A 83 13.87 20.37 -21.10
C ASP A 83 14.73 19.09 -21.08
N SER A 84 14.79 18.37 -22.20
CA SER A 84 15.55 17.12 -22.31
C SER A 84 17.06 17.34 -22.18
N SER A 85 17.57 18.53 -22.48
CA SER A 85 18.98 18.89 -22.29
C SER A 85 19.38 19.03 -20.82
N GLU A 86 18.39 19.15 -19.92
CA GLU A 86 18.62 19.23 -18.48
C GLU A 86 18.66 17.86 -17.79
N ILE A 87 18.32 16.77 -18.47
CA ILE A 87 18.48 15.42 -17.91
C ILE A 87 19.95 15.20 -17.58
N GLY A 88 20.24 14.81 -16.33
CA GLY A 88 21.60 14.71 -15.83
C GLY A 88 22.04 15.87 -14.94
N ASN A 89 21.55 17.07 -15.23
CA ASN A 89 21.96 18.30 -14.54
C ASN A 89 21.25 18.46 -13.19
N PRO A 90 21.68 19.41 -12.33
CA PRO A 90 20.93 19.80 -11.14
C PRO A 90 19.52 20.30 -11.46
N GLY A 91 18.57 20.11 -10.55
CA GLY A 91 17.18 20.54 -10.67
C GLY A 91 16.17 19.38 -10.69
N ILE A 92 14.89 19.72 -10.87
CA ILE A 92 13.75 18.80 -10.92
C ILE A 92 13.16 18.89 -12.32
N ARG A 93 12.99 17.76 -13.01
CA ARG A 93 12.52 17.74 -14.41
C ARG A 93 11.01 17.99 -14.55
N GLN A 94 10.20 17.34 -13.73
CA GLN A 94 8.73 17.47 -13.74
C GLN A 94 8.23 17.83 -12.33
N ALA A 95 8.15 19.12 -12.04
CA ALA A 95 7.87 19.63 -10.70
C ALA A 95 6.51 19.16 -10.14
N VAL A 96 5.43 19.26 -10.90
CA VAL A 96 4.09 18.89 -10.43
C VAL A 96 4.01 17.40 -10.16
N ASN A 97 4.48 16.57 -11.09
CA ASN A 97 4.51 15.12 -10.93
C ASN A 97 5.48 14.67 -9.83
N THR A 98 6.57 15.39 -9.60
CA THR A 98 7.51 15.13 -8.49
C THR A 98 6.86 15.44 -7.15
N TRP A 99 6.39 16.66 -6.95
CA TRP A 99 5.94 17.10 -5.63
C TRP A 99 4.57 16.56 -5.23
N SER A 100 3.73 16.19 -6.19
CA SER A 100 2.46 15.55 -5.87
C SER A 100 2.64 14.17 -5.21
N ASN A 101 3.77 13.50 -5.43
CA ASN A 101 4.13 12.26 -4.76
C ASN A 101 4.36 12.39 -3.24
N LEU A 102 4.41 13.61 -2.68
CA LEU A 102 4.39 13.83 -1.23
C LEU A 102 3.14 13.28 -0.55
N TYR A 103 2.07 12.94 -1.32
CA TYR A 103 0.96 12.16 -0.81
C TYR A 103 1.45 10.91 -0.06
N ALA A 104 2.52 10.26 -0.53
CA ALA A 104 2.99 9.00 0.04
C ALA A 104 3.52 9.15 1.45
N ILE A 105 4.10 10.31 1.79
CA ILE A 105 4.49 10.63 3.17
C ILE A 105 3.23 10.72 4.05
N ILE A 106 2.19 11.39 3.57
CA ILE A 106 0.93 11.58 4.31
C ILE A 106 0.18 10.25 4.49
N THR A 107 0.00 9.47 3.43
CA THR A 107 -0.76 8.22 3.46
C THR A 107 -0.04 7.15 4.27
N SER A 108 1.27 6.99 4.10
CA SER A 108 2.06 6.07 4.94
C SER A 108 2.13 6.52 6.40
N PHE A 109 2.12 7.84 6.68
CA PHE A 109 2.03 8.36 8.04
C PHE A 109 0.70 7.98 8.70
N ILE A 110 -0.43 8.11 7.99
CA ILE A 110 -1.75 7.69 8.48
C ILE A 110 -1.73 6.20 8.85
N VAL A 111 -1.25 5.35 7.95
CA VAL A 111 -1.12 3.90 8.16
C VAL A 111 -0.24 3.61 9.38
N MET A 112 0.95 4.23 9.44
CA MET A 112 1.91 4.07 10.53
C MET A 112 1.32 4.47 11.88
N MET A 113 0.59 5.59 11.94
CA MET A 113 -0.07 6.05 13.16
C MET A 113 -1.10 5.05 13.64
N VAL A 114 -1.92 4.50 12.74
CA VAL A 114 -2.91 3.46 13.09
C VAL A 114 -2.21 2.19 13.59
N VAL A 115 -1.12 1.74 12.95
CA VAL A 115 -0.34 0.59 13.40
C VAL A 115 0.25 0.82 14.80
N CYS A 116 0.80 2.01 15.06
CA CYS A 116 1.31 2.37 16.38
C CYS A 116 0.20 2.38 17.44
N MET A 117 -0.96 2.95 17.13
CA MET A 117 -2.13 2.96 18.03
C MET A 117 -2.65 1.55 18.32
N ASP A 118 -2.68 0.68 17.30
CA ASP A 118 -3.10 -0.71 17.45
C ASP A 118 -2.13 -1.51 18.33
N ARG A 119 -0.82 -1.35 18.14
CA ARG A 119 0.21 -1.97 19.00
C ARG A 119 0.13 -1.49 20.46
N ARG A 120 -0.13 -0.20 20.69
CA ARG A 120 -0.35 0.33 22.05
C ARG A 120 -1.57 -0.31 22.73
N LYS A 121 -2.67 -0.49 21.98
CA LYS A 121 -3.89 -1.11 22.50
C LYS A 121 -3.72 -2.61 22.75
N ALA A 122 -3.02 -3.32 21.85
CA ALA A 122 -2.71 -4.75 22.01
C ALA A 122 -1.79 -5.03 23.20
N GLY A 123 -0.91 -4.10 23.58
CA GLY A 123 -0.13 -4.22 24.81
C GLY A 123 -0.95 -4.16 26.11
N ASN A 124 -2.19 -3.67 26.06
CA ASN A 124 -3.06 -3.47 27.22
C ASN A 124 -4.20 -4.49 27.33
N LEU A 125 -4.46 -5.31 26.30
CA LEU A 125 -5.55 -6.29 26.25
C LEU A 125 -5.11 -7.48 25.39
N ALA A 126 -5.67 -8.68 25.59
CA ALA A 126 -5.57 -9.82 24.66
C ALA A 126 -6.30 -9.56 23.31
N TYR A 127 -6.31 -8.31 22.86
CA TYR A 127 -7.06 -7.80 21.73
C TYR A 127 -6.24 -8.00 20.45
N GLY A 128 -6.66 -8.92 19.59
CA GLY A 128 -6.20 -9.01 18.20
C GLY A 128 -4.84 -9.64 17.96
N GLN A 129 -4.33 -10.49 18.87
CA GLN A 129 -3.00 -11.12 18.72
C GLN A 129 -2.81 -11.95 17.44
N ASN A 130 -3.88 -12.29 16.73
CA ASN A 130 -3.84 -13.08 15.49
C ASN A 130 -3.98 -12.26 14.20
N ASN A 131 -4.02 -10.92 14.27
CA ASN A 131 -4.17 -10.06 13.10
C ASN A 131 -2.80 -9.54 12.64
N LEU A 132 -2.43 -9.82 11.39
CA LEU A 132 -1.11 -9.54 10.83
C LEU A 132 -0.83 -8.04 10.75
N LEU A 133 -1.87 -7.22 10.52
CA LEU A 133 -1.77 -5.76 10.47
C LEU A 133 -2.01 -5.08 11.83
N ARG A 134 -2.59 -5.79 12.80
CA ARG A 134 -2.97 -5.26 14.12
C ARG A 134 -2.20 -5.95 15.22
N GLY A 135 -1.16 -5.28 15.73
CA GLY A 135 -0.53 -5.70 16.99
C GLY A 135 0.32 -6.97 16.93
N SER A 136 0.49 -7.59 15.75
CA SER A 136 1.44 -8.69 15.57
C SER A 136 2.90 -8.19 15.75
N ASP A 137 3.75 -9.07 16.27
CA ASP A 137 5.21 -8.84 16.37
C ASP A 137 5.92 -9.01 15.01
N THR A 138 5.21 -9.50 14.00
CA THR A 138 5.69 -9.66 12.62
C THR A 138 5.98 -8.33 11.93
N TYR A 139 6.87 -8.35 10.94
CA TYR A 139 7.23 -7.19 10.13
C TYR A 139 6.21 -6.86 9.02
N VAL A 140 5.07 -7.55 8.93
CA VAL A 140 4.12 -7.40 7.80
C VAL A 140 3.51 -5.99 7.77
N ALA A 141 3.06 -5.48 8.92
CA ALA A 141 2.52 -4.12 9.00
C ALA A 141 3.59 -3.04 8.71
N ASP A 142 4.83 -3.28 9.15
CA ASP A 142 5.96 -2.38 8.91
C ASP A 142 6.35 -2.35 7.43
N LEU A 143 6.36 -3.52 6.78
CA LEU A 143 6.53 -3.64 5.34
C LEU A 143 5.43 -2.86 4.61
N TYR A 144 4.18 -2.98 5.07
CA TYR A 144 3.08 -2.25 4.45
C TYR A 144 3.26 -0.72 4.51
N VAL A 145 3.63 -0.19 5.68
CA VAL A 145 4.00 1.22 5.85
C VAL A 145 5.10 1.62 4.87
N PHE A 146 6.15 0.80 4.76
CA PHE A 146 7.26 1.05 3.87
C PHE A 146 6.84 1.03 2.39
N VAL A 147 6.08 0.04 1.92
CA VAL A 147 5.70 -0.04 0.50
C VAL A 147 4.72 1.06 0.10
N VAL A 148 3.86 1.54 1.00
CA VAL A 148 3.01 2.72 0.74
C VAL A 148 3.86 3.99 0.59
N LEU A 149 4.86 4.16 1.46
CA LEU A 149 5.81 5.28 1.35
C LEU A 149 6.62 5.18 0.06
N PHE A 150 7.16 3.99 -0.21
CA PHE A 150 8.04 3.73 -1.34
C PHE A 150 7.31 3.87 -2.68
N LEU A 151 6.03 3.50 -2.76
CA LEU A 151 5.20 3.65 -3.96
C LEU A 151 5.28 5.07 -4.54
N GLY A 152 4.99 6.11 -3.73
CA GLY A 152 5.11 7.48 -4.21
C GLY A 152 6.53 8.01 -4.27
N LEU A 153 7.41 7.64 -3.31
CA LEU A 153 8.79 8.14 -3.37
C LEU A 153 9.60 7.56 -4.56
N GLY A 154 9.31 6.34 -5.01
CA GLY A 154 9.90 5.80 -6.24
C GLY A 154 9.51 6.64 -7.46
N SER A 155 8.22 6.94 -7.61
CA SER A 155 7.70 7.81 -8.66
C SER A 155 8.24 9.23 -8.57
N MET A 156 8.37 9.77 -7.35
CA MET A 156 8.97 11.08 -7.09
C MET A 156 10.39 11.18 -7.64
N TRP A 157 11.22 10.16 -7.41
CA TRP A 157 12.59 10.11 -7.91
C TRP A 157 12.66 10.00 -9.44
N PHE A 158 11.73 9.27 -10.04
CA PHE A 158 11.65 9.20 -11.49
C PHE A 158 11.29 10.55 -12.11
N HIS A 159 10.19 11.18 -11.69
CA HIS A 159 9.79 12.48 -12.22
C HIS A 159 10.79 13.61 -11.92
N ALA A 160 11.55 13.48 -10.82
CA ALA A 160 12.59 14.43 -10.51
C ALA A 160 13.79 14.34 -11.47
N SER A 161 14.10 13.14 -11.98
CA SER A 161 15.35 12.85 -12.69
C SER A 161 15.18 12.58 -14.18
N LEU A 162 14.10 11.90 -14.56
CA LEU A 162 13.86 11.28 -15.87
C LEU A 162 15.03 10.41 -16.37
N THR A 163 15.71 9.75 -15.44
CA THR A 163 16.81 8.83 -15.73
C THR A 163 16.34 7.38 -15.80
N THR A 164 17.06 6.52 -16.51
CA THR A 164 16.73 5.09 -16.67
C THR A 164 16.61 4.36 -15.33
N TRP A 165 17.54 4.59 -14.41
CA TRP A 165 17.48 3.95 -13.09
C TRP A 165 16.37 4.54 -12.22
N GLY A 166 16.01 5.82 -12.43
CA GLY A 166 14.82 6.43 -11.85
C GLY A 166 13.55 5.71 -12.31
N GLY A 167 13.43 5.42 -13.61
CA GLY A 167 12.31 4.65 -14.17
C GLY A 167 12.23 3.23 -13.60
N ILE A 168 13.37 2.56 -13.44
CA ILE A 168 13.46 1.26 -12.76
C ILE A 168 13.02 1.37 -11.29
N LEU A 169 13.43 2.42 -10.57
CA LEU A 169 13.06 2.64 -9.18
C LEU A 169 11.55 2.84 -9.00
N ASP A 170 10.91 3.60 -9.89
CA ASP A 170 9.46 3.76 -9.96
C ASP A 170 8.75 2.42 -10.24
N ALA A 171 9.25 1.65 -11.20
CA ALA A 171 8.69 0.32 -11.49
C ALA A 171 8.80 -0.64 -10.28
N ILE A 172 9.97 -0.69 -9.63
CA ILE A 172 10.20 -1.52 -8.44
C ILE A 172 9.25 -1.11 -7.30
N SER A 173 8.96 0.18 -7.12
CA SER A 173 8.06 0.63 -6.06
C SER A 173 6.62 0.14 -6.27
N ILE A 174 6.15 0.18 -7.51
CA ILE A 174 4.86 -0.36 -7.92
C ILE A 174 4.83 -1.88 -7.71
N TYR A 175 5.87 -2.60 -8.16
CA TYR A 175 5.93 -4.06 -8.01
C TYR A 175 6.06 -4.52 -6.56
N ALA A 176 6.75 -3.77 -5.70
CA ALA A 176 6.77 -3.99 -4.26
C ALA A 176 5.37 -3.89 -3.65
N PHE A 177 4.61 -2.85 -4.01
CA PHE A 177 3.23 -2.71 -3.56
C PHE A 177 2.33 -3.84 -4.09
N MET A 178 2.42 -4.16 -5.38
CA MET A 178 1.63 -5.22 -6.02
C MET A 178 1.93 -6.61 -5.45
N ALA A 179 3.20 -6.93 -5.23
CA ALA A 179 3.60 -8.17 -4.56
C ALA A 179 3.01 -8.26 -3.15
N PHE A 180 2.97 -7.15 -2.40
CA PHE A 180 2.28 -7.12 -1.12
C PHE A 180 0.80 -7.47 -1.27
N LEU A 181 0.07 -6.85 -2.22
CA LEU A 181 -1.35 -7.15 -2.45
C LEU A 181 -1.59 -8.65 -2.66
N LEU A 182 -0.81 -9.27 -3.55
CA LEU A 182 -0.93 -10.68 -3.88
C LEU A 182 -0.61 -11.57 -2.68
N LEU A 183 0.57 -11.42 -2.11
CA LEU A 183 1.06 -12.34 -1.10
C LEU A 183 0.35 -12.15 0.24
N PHE A 184 -0.12 -10.94 0.55
CA PHE A 184 -0.98 -10.73 1.71
C PHE A 184 -2.32 -11.47 1.55
N SER A 185 -2.93 -11.44 0.36
CA SER A 185 -4.14 -12.23 0.07
C SER A 185 -3.89 -13.73 0.13
N VAL A 186 -2.77 -14.22 -0.42
CA VAL A 186 -2.36 -15.62 -0.26
C VAL A 186 -2.18 -15.97 1.21
N ARG A 187 -1.55 -15.10 2.01
CA ARG A 187 -1.28 -15.32 3.44
C ARG A 187 -2.56 -15.42 4.29
N ARG A 188 -3.66 -14.82 3.83
CA ARG A 188 -4.99 -14.95 4.46
C ARG A 188 -5.69 -16.27 4.13
N ILE A 189 -5.36 -16.90 3.00
CA ILE A 189 -5.87 -18.23 2.61
C ILE A 189 -4.97 -19.32 3.21
N HIS A 190 -3.66 -19.18 3.05
CA HIS A 190 -2.62 -20.11 3.47
C HIS A 190 -1.73 -19.46 4.53
N PRO A 191 -1.90 -19.77 5.83
CA PRO A 191 -1.31 -18.98 6.90
C PRO A 191 0.19 -19.27 7.15
N SER A 192 1.01 -19.31 6.11
CA SER A 192 2.45 -19.60 6.17
C SER A 192 3.29 -18.33 6.02
N PRO A 193 4.09 -17.93 7.04
CA PRO A 193 5.05 -16.84 6.93
C PRO A 193 6.09 -17.06 5.84
N THR A 194 6.55 -18.30 5.65
CA THR A 194 7.56 -18.65 4.64
C THR A 194 7.04 -18.39 3.23
N ILE A 195 5.80 -18.79 2.94
CA ILE A 195 5.18 -18.51 1.64
C ILE A 195 5.07 -17.01 1.38
N PHE A 196 4.66 -16.23 2.41
CA PHE A 196 4.57 -14.78 2.28
C PHE A 196 5.93 -14.14 1.98
N TRP A 197 6.96 -14.40 2.78
CA TRP A 197 8.24 -13.71 2.65
C TRP A 197 9.03 -14.14 1.42
N THR A 198 9.11 -15.45 1.15
CA THR A 198 9.79 -15.95 -0.04
C THR A 198 9.03 -15.52 -1.29
N GLY A 199 7.70 -15.66 -1.30
CA GLY A 199 6.86 -15.25 -2.42
C GLY A 199 6.98 -13.75 -2.70
N TYR A 200 7.01 -12.91 -1.66
CA TYR A 200 7.11 -11.46 -1.81
C TYR A 200 8.40 -11.06 -2.55
N TRP A 201 9.55 -11.51 -2.06
CA TRP A 201 10.83 -11.14 -2.68
C TRP A 201 11.01 -11.75 -4.08
N VAL A 202 10.55 -12.99 -4.28
CA VAL A 202 10.57 -13.63 -5.60
C VAL A 202 9.68 -12.87 -6.59
N SER A 203 8.47 -12.46 -6.19
CA SER A 203 7.56 -11.69 -7.05
C SER A 203 8.11 -10.31 -7.41
N VAL A 204 8.70 -9.59 -6.45
CA VAL A 204 9.32 -8.28 -6.73
C VAL A 204 10.49 -8.45 -7.70
N ALA A 205 11.38 -9.41 -7.46
CA ALA A 205 12.50 -9.68 -8.35
C ALA A 205 12.04 -10.10 -9.75
N PHE A 206 11.08 -11.02 -9.84
CA PHE A 206 10.53 -11.50 -11.10
C PHE A 206 9.92 -10.38 -11.93
N LEU A 207 8.99 -9.59 -11.34
CA LEU A 207 8.33 -8.49 -12.06
C LEU A 207 9.35 -7.44 -12.52
N THR A 208 10.33 -7.13 -11.69
CA THR A 208 11.41 -6.17 -12.02
C THR A 208 12.30 -6.68 -13.16
N ILE A 209 12.71 -7.95 -13.13
CA ILE A 209 13.54 -8.55 -14.18
C ILE A 209 12.78 -8.60 -15.50
N VAL A 210 11.51 -9.03 -15.47
CA VAL A 210 10.65 -9.05 -16.66
C VAL A 210 10.49 -7.63 -17.22
N HIS A 211 10.22 -6.64 -16.37
CA HIS A 211 10.17 -5.24 -16.77
C HIS A 211 11.48 -4.80 -17.45
N ALA A 212 12.62 -4.99 -16.79
CA ALA A 212 13.91 -4.53 -17.31
C ALA A 212 14.28 -5.15 -18.67
N ILE A 213 13.86 -6.39 -18.93
CA ILE A 213 14.11 -7.09 -20.19
C ILE A 213 13.12 -6.65 -21.29
N ALA A 214 11.87 -6.38 -20.94
CA ALA A 214 10.79 -6.12 -21.90
C ALA A 214 10.60 -4.62 -22.21
N GLN A 215 10.84 -3.72 -21.26
CA GLN A 215 10.64 -2.28 -21.40
C GLN A 215 11.37 -1.66 -22.61
N PRO A 216 12.62 -2.04 -22.94
CA PRO A 216 13.30 -1.51 -24.14
C PRO A 216 12.62 -1.87 -25.47
N ARG A 217 11.73 -2.87 -25.48
CA ARG A 217 10.99 -3.33 -26.67
C ARG A 217 9.53 -2.89 -26.66
N PHE A 218 8.95 -2.75 -25.46
CA PHE A 218 7.54 -2.46 -25.27
C PHE A 218 7.38 -1.42 -24.16
N GLU A 219 7.18 -0.15 -24.52
CA GLU A 219 7.04 0.97 -23.57
C GLU A 219 5.90 0.74 -22.57
N GLU A 220 4.84 0.03 -22.98
CA GLU A 220 3.66 -0.29 -22.17
C GLU A 220 3.85 -1.47 -21.19
N THR A 221 5.07 -2.03 -21.10
CA THR A 221 5.37 -3.21 -20.25
C THR A 221 4.91 -3.02 -18.80
N SER A 222 5.17 -1.85 -18.22
CA SER A 222 4.81 -1.55 -16.83
C SER A 222 3.32 -1.72 -16.57
N MET A 223 2.51 -1.08 -17.42
CA MET A 223 1.06 -1.08 -17.26
C MET A 223 0.48 -2.48 -17.52
N LEU A 224 0.99 -3.21 -18.51
CA LEU A 224 0.60 -4.60 -18.74
C LEU A 224 0.84 -5.47 -17.50
N LEU A 225 2.03 -5.39 -16.90
CA LEU A 225 2.36 -6.17 -15.70
C LEU A 225 1.48 -5.77 -14.51
N VAL A 226 1.17 -4.48 -14.34
CA VAL A 226 0.27 -3.99 -13.30
C VAL A 226 -1.15 -4.53 -13.50
N ILE A 227 -1.71 -4.43 -14.71
CA ILE A 227 -3.05 -4.93 -15.02
C ILE A 227 -3.14 -6.44 -14.77
N LEU A 228 -2.19 -7.22 -15.30
CA LEU A 228 -2.16 -8.68 -15.09
C LEU A 228 -2.09 -9.03 -13.59
N THR A 229 -1.25 -8.32 -12.83
CA THR A 229 -1.12 -8.52 -11.39
C THR A 229 -2.40 -8.15 -10.64
N LEU A 230 -3.07 -7.06 -11.01
CA LEU A 230 -4.35 -6.66 -10.44
C LEU A 230 -5.47 -7.66 -10.74
N LEU A 231 -5.49 -8.25 -11.94
CA LEU A 231 -6.43 -9.32 -12.26
C LEU A 231 -6.23 -10.54 -11.36
N VAL A 232 -4.97 -10.95 -11.15
CA VAL A 232 -4.64 -12.04 -10.20
C VAL A 232 -5.06 -11.66 -8.79
N TYR A 233 -4.80 -10.42 -8.35
CA TYR A 233 -5.22 -9.91 -7.06
C TYR A 233 -6.75 -10.00 -6.87
N ILE A 234 -7.54 -9.57 -7.86
CA ILE A 234 -9.01 -9.65 -7.82
C ILE A 234 -9.48 -11.11 -7.71
N VAL A 235 -8.85 -12.03 -8.44
CA VAL A 235 -9.16 -13.48 -8.34
C VAL A 235 -8.86 -14.01 -6.94
N LEU A 236 -7.72 -13.63 -6.36
CA LEU A 236 -7.37 -14.02 -4.99
C LEU A 236 -8.35 -13.45 -3.96
N GLU A 237 -8.77 -12.19 -4.09
CA GLU A 237 -9.78 -11.59 -3.20
C GLU A 237 -11.13 -12.30 -3.34
N ALA A 238 -11.54 -12.66 -4.55
CA ALA A 238 -12.75 -13.45 -4.75
C ALA A 238 -12.65 -14.83 -4.07
N GLN A 239 -11.47 -15.46 -4.06
CA GLN A 239 -11.22 -16.70 -3.32
C GLN A 239 -11.28 -16.49 -1.80
N VAL A 240 -10.70 -15.40 -1.28
CA VAL A 240 -10.80 -15.01 0.13
C VAL A 240 -12.26 -14.84 0.55
N TRP A 241 -13.08 -14.19 -0.28
CA TRP A 241 -14.51 -14.00 -0.02
C TRP A 241 -15.27 -15.32 -0.04
N ARG A 242 -15.02 -16.18 -1.04
CA ARG A 242 -15.62 -17.53 -1.13
C ARG A 242 -15.26 -18.41 0.05
N ALA A 243 -14.04 -18.28 0.59
CA ALA A 243 -13.59 -18.98 1.78
C ALA A 243 -14.20 -18.43 3.08
N GLY A 244 -15.09 -17.43 3.02
CA GLY A 244 -15.74 -16.82 4.19
C GLY A 244 -14.80 -15.98 5.06
N ARG A 245 -13.58 -15.67 4.56
CA ARG A 245 -12.55 -14.91 5.29
C ARG A 245 -12.84 -13.40 5.30
N THR A 246 -13.75 -12.95 4.44
CA THR A 246 -14.38 -11.62 4.45
C THR A 246 -15.86 -11.80 4.11
N GLN A 247 -16.78 -11.22 4.89
CA GLN A 247 -18.22 -11.33 4.63
C GLN A 247 -18.86 -9.99 4.20
N PRO A 248 -19.87 -10.01 3.32
CA PRO A 248 -20.72 -8.85 3.04
C PRO A 248 -21.35 -8.32 4.35
N GLY A 249 -21.28 -7.01 4.59
CA GLY A 249 -21.71 -6.37 5.83
C GLY A 249 -20.57 -6.07 6.82
N ASN A 250 -19.37 -6.63 6.62
CA ASN A 250 -18.16 -6.16 7.31
C ASN A 250 -17.79 -4.76 6.79
N PRO A 251 -17.51 -3.76 7.65
CA PRO A 251 -17.03 -2.44 7.21
C PRO A 251 -15.78 -2.51 6.30
N GLY A 252 -14.98 -3.58 6.41
CA GLY A 252 -13.88 -3.88 5.49
C GLY A 252 -14.30 -3.94 4.03
N PHE A 253 -15.48 -4.52 3.73
CA PHE A 253 -15.94 -4.68 2.35
C PHE A 253 -16.16 -3.32 1.66
N ALA A 254 -16.66 -2.32 2.39
CA ALA A 254 -16.79 -0.96 1.88
C ALA A 254 -15.42 -0.35 1.55
N PHE A 255 -14.41 -0.56 2.41
CA PHE A 255 -13.05 -0.08 2.15
C PHE A 255 -12.43 -0.72 0.90
N TRP A 256 -12.68 -2.00 0.63
CA TRP A 256 -12.20 -2.62 -0.62
C TRP A 256 -12.81 -1.95 -1.86
N TRP A 257 -14.12 -1.69 -1.85
CA TRP A 257 -14.78 -0.98 -2.96
C TRP A 257 -14.31 0.46 -3.10
N CYS A 258 -14.08 1.18 -1.99
CA CYS A 258 -13.48 2.52 -2.03
C CYS A 258 -12.08 2.46 -2.67
N ALA A 259 -11.24 1.50 -2.30
CA ALA A 259 -9.93 1.32 -2.92
C ALA A 259 -10.03 1.00 -4.41
N PHE A 260 -10.94 0.10 -4.79
CA PHE A 260 -11.18 -0.28 -6.18
C PHE A 260 -11.63 0.92 -7.02
N ILE A 261 -12.60 1.70 -6.54
CA ILE A 261 -13.08 2.90 -7.23
C ILE A 261 -11.97 3.94 -7.35
N CYS A 262 -11.21 4.20 -6.27
CA CYS A 262 -10.05 5.09 -6.34
C CYS A 262 -9.03 4.62 -7.37
N GLY A 263 -8.72 3.32 -7.43
CA GLY A 263 -7.81 2.75 -8.41
C GLY A 263 -8.31 2.87 -9.85
N VAL A 264 -9.59 2.62 -10.10
CA VAL A 264 -10.21 2.77 -11.44
C VAL A 264 -10.19 4.23 -11.88
N VAL A 265 -10.61 5.16 -11.01
CA VAL A 265 -10.59 6.59 -11.33
C VAL A 265 -9.15 7.06 -11.57
N ALA A 266 -8.20 6.62 -10.74
CA ALA A 266 -6.79 6.90 -10.96
C ALA A 266 -6.35 6.41 -12.35
N ALA A 267 -6.58 5.14 -12.70
CA ALA A 267 -6.16 4.56 -13.97
C ALA A 267 -6.76 5.28 -15.19
N ILE A 268 -8.00 5.74 -15.09
CA ILE A 268 -8.63 6.59 -16.11
C ILE A 268 -7.83 7.88 -16.29
N PHE A 269 -7.55 8.60 -15.20
CA PHE A 269 -6.79 9.85 -15.28
C PHE A 269 -5.38 9.63 -15.80
N TRP A 270 -4.69 8.59 -15.33
CA TRP A 270 -3.40 8.18 -15.87
C TRP A 270 -3.45 8.00 -17.39
N GLY A 271 -4.38 7.20 -17.89
CA GLY A 271 -4.47 6.92 -19.34
C GLY A 271 -4.85 8.14 -20.18
N LEU A 272 -5.69 9.03 -19.65
CA LEU A 272 -6.15 10.23 -20.35
C LEU A 272 -5.17 11.40 -20.28
N SER A 273 -4.23 11.40 -19.32
CA SER A 273 -3.23 12.46 -19.13
C SER A 273 -1.85 12.11 -19.68
N GLN A 274 -1.71 11.01 -20.42
CA GLN A 274 -0.48 10.71 -21.16
C GLN A 274 -0.25 11.75 -22.26
N THR A 275 0.98 11.86 -22.72
CA THR A 275 1.34 12.76 -23.80
C THR A 275 0.56 12.46 -25.07
N GLY A 276 0.07 13.52 -25.72
CA GLY A 276 -0.79 13.42 -26.90
C GLY A 276 -2.21 12.93 -26.61
N LYS A 277 -2.62 12.77 -25.34
CA LYS A 277 -4.00 12.42 -24.95
C LYS A 277 -4.82 13.65 -24.57
N VAL A 278 -6.13 13.43 -24.44
CA VAL A 278 -7.15 14.49 -24.32
C VAL A 278 -6.99 15.40 -23.09
N LEU A 279 -6.41 14.90 -21.98
CA LEU A 279 -6.16 15.72 -20.79
C LEU A 279 -4.73 16.24 -20.70
N CYS A 280 -3.95 16.12 -21.78
CA CYS A 280 -2.58 16.61 -21.79
C CYS A 280 -2.50 18.09 -22.23
N ASP A 281 -2.15 18.95 -21.27
CA ASP A 281 -1.58 20.27 -21.52
C ASP A 281 -0.19 20.35 -20.85
N PRO A 282 0.91 20.31 -21.62
CA PRO A 282 2.26 20.25 -21.07
C PRO A 282 2.66 21.45 -20.21
N LYS A 283 2.05 22.62 -20.44
CA LYS A 283 2.37 23.86 -19.72
C LYS A 283 1.35 24.19 -18.62
N SER A 284 0.30 23.39 -18.50
CA SER A 284 -0.71 23.57 -17.46
C SER A 284 -0.10 23.37 -16.07
N PRO A 285 -0.40 24.24 -15.08
CA PRO A 285 -0.05 23.96 -13.69
C PRO A 285 -0.87 22.79 -13.12
N PHE A 286 -2.01 22.47 -13.72
CA PHE A 286 -2.81 21.31 -13.38
C PHE A 286 -2.38 20.12 -14.25
N GLN A 287 -1.55 19.25 -13.69
CA GLN A 287 -1.14 17.99 -14.30
C GLN A 287 -1.99 16.85 -13.72
N PRO A 288 -2.95 16.24 -14.45
CA PRO A 288 -3.82 15.22 -13.89
C PRO A 288 -3.09 13.95 -13.46
N HIS A 289 -1.99 13.59 -14.15
CA HIS A 289 -1.07 12.53 -13.74
C HIS A 289 -0.54 12.78 -12.31
N GLY A 290 0.01 13.98 -12.10
CA GLY A 290 0.51 14.40 -10.81
C GLY A 290 -0.58 14.58 -9.76
N LEU A 291 -1.62 15.35 -10.03
CA LEU A 291 -2.56 15.85 -9.02
C LEU A 291 -3.77 14.94 -8.76
N VAL A 292 -4.04 13.98 -9.65
CA VAL A 292 -5.18 13.06 -9.52
C VAL A 292 -4.69 11.62 -9.39
N TRP A 293 -3.88 11.13 -10.34
CA TRP A 293 -3.40 9.73 -10.31
C TRP A 293 -2.55 9.44 -9.08
N HIS A 294 -1.53 10.26 -8.77
CA HIS A 294 -0.66 10.04 -7.60
C HIS A 294 -1.45 10.00 -6.28
N PRO A 295 -2.26 11.02 -5.90
CA PRO A 295 -2.94 11.02 -4.61
C PRO A 295 -4.01 9.93 -4.52
N LEU A 296 -4.73 9.61 -5.60
CA LEU A 296 -5.72 8.53 -5.58
C LEU A 296 -5.08 7.15 -5.41
N ALA A 297 -3.87 6.91 -5.94
CA ALA A 297 -3.11 5.70 -5.64
C ALA A 297 -2.81 5.58 -4.14
N GLY A 298 -2.40 6.69 -3.51
CA GLY A 298 -2.22 6.78 -2.07
C GLY A 298 -3.48 6.54 -1.27
N VAL A 299 -4.59 7.17 -1.63
CA VAL A 299 -5.89 6.98 -0.98
C VAL A 299 -6.36 5.53 -1.10
N ALA A 300 -6.21 4.92 -2.28
CA ALA A 300 -6.52 3.51 -2.48
C ALA A 300 -5.69 2.61 -1.55
N SER A 301 -4.41 2.91 -1.34
CA SER A 301 -3.58 2.15 -0.39
C SER A 301 -4.09 2.25 1.06
N VAL A 302 -4.49 3.45 1.51
CA VAL A 302 -5.08 3.63 2.85
C VAL A 302 -6.38 2.82 3.00
N PHE A 303 -7.23 2.81 1.98
CA PHE A 303 -8.44 1.99 2.00
C PHE A 303 -8.13 0.48 2.01
N LEU A 304 -7.15 0.01 1.25
CA LEU A 304 -6.71 -1.40 1.29
C LEU A 304 -6.19 -1.79 2.68
N PHE A 305 -5.44 -0.90 3.34
CA PHE A 305 -5.01 -1.11 4.72
C PHE A 305 -6.21 -1.31 5.66
N PHE A 306 -7.21 -0.43 5.60
CA PHE A 306 -8.38 -0.55 6.45
C PHE A 306 -9.24 -1.77 6.10
N TYR A 307 -9.31 -2.14 4.82
CA TYR A 307 -9.95 -3.38 4.37
C TYR A 307 -9.31 -4.60 5.06
N TRP A 308 -8.01 -4.78 4.92
CA TRP A 308 -7.32 -5.94 5.49
C TRP A 308 -7.30 -5.93 7.02
N ARG A 309 -7.13 -4.75 7.62
CA ARG A 309 -7.22 -4.56 9.06
C ARG A 309 -8.59 -4.97 9.62
N ALA A 310 -9.67 -4.72 8.88
CA ALA A 310 -11.04 -5.07 9.27
C ALA A 310 -11.41 -6.54 8.98
N ALA A 311 -10.88 -7.12 7.90
CA ALA A 311 -11.19 -8.50 7.49
C ALA A 311 -10.76 -9.55 8.54
N GLU A 312 -9.65 -9.33 9.23
CA GLU A 312 -9.12 -10.28 10.22
C GLU A 312 -9.83 -10.24 11.60
N LYS A 313 -10.81 -9.36 11.81
CA LYS A 313 -11.60 -9.32 13.06
C LYS A 313 -12.61 -10.47 13.15
N VAL A 314 -13.19 -10.89 12.02
CA VAL A 314 -14.28 -11.89 11.94
C VAL A 314 -13.79 -13.32 12.19
N MET A 315 -12.52 -13.59 11.88
CA MET A 315 -11.90 -14.91 12.07
C MET A 315 -11.83 -15.36 13.53
N LEU A 316 -11.70 -14.40 14.46
CA LEU A 316 -11.63 -14.68 15.89
C LEU A 316 -13.01 -14.93 16.51
N GLU A 317 -14.05 -14.26 16.01
CA GLU A 317 -15.43 -14.40 16.51
C GLU A 317 -16.08 -15.71 16.03
N LEU A 318 -15.70 -16.20 14.84
CA LEU A 318 -16.19 -17.50 14.33
C LEU A 318 -15.47 -18.72 14.94
N GLY A 319 -14.23 -18.55 15.41
CA GLY A 319 -13.47 -19.62 16.06
C GLY A 319 -13.76 -19.81 17.54
N SER A 320 -14.51 -18.90 18.18
CA SER A 320 -14.94 -19.06 19.59
C SER A 320 -16.32 -19.74 19.73
N ASN A 321 -17.01 -19.98 18.61
CA ASN A 321 -18.35 -20.58 18.58
C ASN A 321 -18.35 -22.01 18.00
N SER A 322 -17.17 -22.63 17.86
CA SER A 322 -16.95 -24.01 17.44
C SER A 322 -16.21 -24.78 18.52
#